data_AF-A0A2E2XDQ7-F1
#
_entry.id   AF-A0A2E2XDQ7-F1
#
_cell.length_a   1.000
_cell.length_b   1.000
_cell.length_c   1.000
_cell.angle_alpha   90.00
_cell.angle_beta   90.00
_cell.angle_gamma   90.00
#
_symmetry.space_group_name_H-M   'P 1'
#
loop_
_entity.id
_entity.type
_entity.pdbx_description
1 polymer ?
#
loop_
_entity_poly.entity_id
_entity_poly.type
_entity_poly.pdbx_seq_one_letter_code
_entity_poly.pdbx_strand_id
1 'polypeptide(L)'
;MSAQNNKERILMFCRVNRVAISSLIISGLCLMSPSLLADSLLNGLAIHKELNKEQFIGALYSDTLSSDAADQFNAAGAQRLELKVIAKRLSARRLNSLWIEGMAINNPANLLTAQAENMVAFTAMFKRSLRAGDVINVRGEGQQTTVHVNDVKLGTIESEQFFDMVMRTWIGSVPLSSDFRDDLLTNGNVDNELLARYESIQPSQARKQAIAKWLQPAPPKPQQVAASKPVVATPAVAIVAPAKPTIAPPPVVQQPTLVAAAPNIEAPASAAQAPQIPTAAAAPAEPAEPAPEDTFNADEEALLDEEELLAEEDFEEESAPLLTAESLLSRQLYHSKLLKWTYKYIRYPKRAVSRGHEGSVRVAVVIDREGNVKNVSEVESSKYSTLNKEALGAVNRAIPFPAIPDEIEGEEFAFSLPIVFKLPK
;
A
#
# COMPACT_ATOMS: atom_id res chain seq x y z
N MET A 1 17.14 56.77 52.25
CA MET A 1 18.45 57.20 52.82
C MET A 1 18.69 56.44 54.11
N SER A 2 19.97 56.11 54.39
CA SER A 2 20.52 55.48 55.61
C SER A 2 19.77 54.31 56.27
N ALA A 3 20.37 53.12 56.15
CA ALA A 3 20.29 52.10 57.19
C ALA A 3 21.09 52.54 58.42
N GLN A 4 20.65 52.15 59.63
CA GLN A 4 21.58 52.04 60.76
C GLN A 4 21.11 51.10 61.88
N ASN A 5 22.13 50.46 62.47
CA ASN A 5 22.18 49.64 63.68
C ASN A 5 21.88 48.12 63.53
N ASN A 6 22.85 47.19 63.56
CA ASN A 6 24.13 47.04 64.32
C ASN A 6 23.93 46.43 65.71
N LYS A 7 25.00 45.77 66.19
CA LYS A 7 25.28 45.22 67.53
C LYS A 7 24.85 43.77 67.79
N GLU A 8 25.57 42.94 68.57
CA GLU A 8 26.94 42.93 69.16
C GLU A 8 27.20 41.46 69.63
N ARG A 9 28.39 40.83 69.69
CA ARG A 9 29.78 41.11 69.26
C ARG A 9 30.66 39.82 69.41
N ILE A 10 31.86 39.81 68.82
CA ILE A 10 33.13 39.26 69.40
C ILE A 10 33.57 37.75 69.28
N LEU A 11 34.79 37.62 68.73
CA LEU A 11 35.89 36.64 68.88
C LEU A 11 35.80 35.16 68.43
N MET A 12 36.51 34.89 67.32
CA MET A 12 37.63 33.95 67.17
C MET A 12 37.82 32.81 68.22
N PHE A 13 37.91 31.57 67.72
CA PHE A 13 39.19 30.84 67.77
C PHE A 13 39.29 29.77 66.67
N CYS A 14 40.43 29.66 66.00
CA CYS A 14 40.71 28.61 65.02
C CYS A 14 40.91 27.25 65.72
N ARG A 15 40.42 26.14 65.13
CA ARG A 15 41.25 25.20 64.34
C ARG A 15 40.54 23.88 63.92
N VAL A 16 40.97 23.38 62.76
CA VAL A 16 40.91 22.00 62.20
C VAL A 16 39.58 21.39 61.69
N ASN A 17 39.68 20.94 60.42
CA ASN A 17 39.18 19.69 59.82
C ASN A 17 37.73 19.51 59.32
N ARG A 18 37.70 19.35 57.98
CA ARG A 18 37.06 18.26 57.20
C ARG A 18 35.53 18.25 57.00
N VAL A 19 35.19 18.50 55.73
CA VAL A 19 34.27 17.71 54.89
C VAL A 19 32.83 17.57 55.37
N ALA A 20 31.97 18.41 54.80
CA ALA A 20 30.64 18.00 54.33
C ALA A 20 30.17 18.97 53.23
N ILE A 21 30.63 18.76 51.99
CA ILE A 21 29.99 19.39 50.82
C ILE A 21 28.62 18.72 50.69
N SER A 22 27.58 19.42 51.13
CA SER A 22 26.21 18.94 51.00
C SER A 22 25.76 19.13 49.56
N SER A 23 26.01 18.12 48.72
CA SER A 23 25.56 18.09 47.33
C SER A 23 24.03 18.18 47.28
N LEU A 24 23.53 19.33 46.82
CA LEU A 24 22.13 19.50 46.48
C LEU A 24 21.85 18.73 45.19
N ILE A 25 21.50 17.44 45.33
CA ILE A 25 21.07 16.61 44.20
C ILE A 25 19.67 17.09 43.80
N ILE A 26 19.64 18.09 42.92
CA ILE A 26 18.46 18.38 42.09
C ILE A 26 18.35 17.19 41.14
N SER A 27 17.60 16.18 41.56
CA SER A 27 17.28 15.05 40.70
C SER A 27 16.38 15.57 39.59
N GLY A 28 16.99 15.81 38.43
CA GLY A 28 16.29 16.14 37.20
C GLY A 28 15.47 14.94 36.78
N LEU A 29 14.28 14.79 37.37
CA LEU A 29 13.27 13.87 36.92
C LEU A 29 12.80 14.37 35.56
N CYS A 30 13.48 13.93 34.51
CA CYS A 30 12.94 13.97 33.16
C CYS A 30 11.62 13.22 33.19
N LEU A 31 10.54 13.99 33.30
CA LEU A 31 9.24 13.61 32.79
C LEU A 31 9.44 13.39 31.30
N MET A 32 9.84 12.17 30.94
CA MET A 32 9.41 11.55 29.69
C MET A 32 7.90 11.48 29.79
N SER A 33 7.23 12.60 29.53
CA SER A 33 5.80 12.61 29.30
C SER A 33 5.58 11.57 28.22
N PRO A 34 4.81 10.49 28.47
CA PRO A 34 4.20 9.84 27.34
C PRO A 34 3.45 10.95 26.62
N SER A 35 3.68 11.10 25.31
CA SER A 35 2.76 11.81 24.46
C SER A 35 1.48 10.98 24.44
N LEU A 36 0.70 11.08 25.52
CA LEU A 36 -0.69 10.73 25.57
C LEU A 36 -1.28 11.41 24.34
N LEU A 37 -1.69 10.59 23.38
CA LEU A 37 -2.52 11.04 22.29
C LEU A 37 -3.66 11.80 22.95
N ALA A 38 -3.86 13.07 22.58
CA ALA A 38 -5.14 13.69 22.88
C ALA A 38 -6.21 12.77 22.26
N ASP A 39 -7.21 12.37 23.05
CA ASP A 39 -8.25 11.44 22.62
C ASP A 39 -9.19 12.15 21.61
N SER A 40 -8.69 12.37 20.40
CA SER A 40 -9.50 12.82 19.26
C SER A 40 -10.59 11.79 19.01
N LEU A 41 -11.80 12.27 18.78
CA LEU A 41 -13.00 11.43 18.70
C LEU A 41 -13.01 10.66 17.37
N LEU A 42 -13.51 9.42 17.37
CA LEU A 42 -13.67 8.62 16.16
C LEU A 42 -14.84 9.17 15.32
N ASN A 43 -14.54 9.71 14.13
CA ASN A 43 -15.54 10.26 13.22
C ASN A 43 -16.22 9.19 12.35
N GLY A 44 -15.46 8.17 11.94
CA GLY A 44 -15.96 7.08 11.11
C GLY A 44 -14.90 6.00 10.86
N LEU A 45 -15.37 4.81 10.49
CA LEU A 45 -14.57 3.65 10.07
C LEU A 45 -15.06 3.15 8.73
N ALA A 46 -14.14 2.81 7.83
CA ALA A 46 -14.47 2.34 6.49
C ALA A 46 -13.57 1.20 6.02
N ILE A 47 -14.12 0.22 5.30
CA ILE A 47 -13.33 -0.88 4.73
C ILE A 47 -12.96 -0.55 3.28
N HIS A 48 -11.66 -0.47 2.98
CA HIS A 48 -11.19 -0.40 1.60
C HIS A 48 -11.11 -1.80 0.97
N LYS A 49 -11.64 -1.96 -0.24
CA LYS A 49 -11.68 -3.24 -0.97
C LYS A 49 -11.18 -3.07 -2.40
N GLU A 50 -10.47 -4.06 -2.92
CA GLU A 50 -10.01 -4.13 -4.30
C GLU A 50 -10.35 -5.51 -4.86
N LEU A 51 -11.04 -5.59 -6.00
CA LEU A 51 -11.49 -6.86 -6.59
C LEU A 51 -12.25 -7.76 -5.58
N ASN A 52 -13.11 -7.14 -4.77
CA ASN A 52 -13.84 -7.75 -3.64
C ASN A 52 -12.99 -8.32 -2.49
N LYS A 53 -11.67 -8.08 -2.47
CA LYS A 53 -10.78 -8.43 -1.34
C LYS A 53 -10.54 -7.23 -0.44
N GLU A 54 -10.79 -7.38 0.85
CA GLU A 54 -10.55 -6.33 1.85
C GLU A 54 -9.04 -6.10 2.02
N GLN A 55 -8.62 -4.84 1.89
CA GLN A 55 -7.20 -4.45 1.98
C GLN A 55 -6.87 -3.94 3.38
N PHE A 56 -7.68 -3.00 3.88
CA PHE A 56 -7.51 -2.37 5.18
C PHE A 56 -8.81 -1.75 5.69
N ILE A 57 -8.86 -1.46 6.99
CA ILE A 57 -9.86 -0.56 7.60
C ILE A 57 -9.20 0.81 7.77
N GLY A 58 -9.81 1.85 7.22
CA GLY A 58 -9.45 3.25 7.47
C GLY A 58 -10.31 3.82 8.59
N ALA A 59 -9.74 4.71 9.38
CA ALA A 59 -10.40 5.46 10.45
C ALA A 59 -10.04 6.94 10.38
N LEU A 60 -11.03 7.82 10.52
CA LEU A 60 -10.83 9.25 10.69
C LEU A 60 -11.12 9.61 12.15
N TYR A 61 -10.12 10.19 12.82
CA TYR A 61 -10.29 10.80 14.14
C TYR A 61 -10.12 12.31 14.04
N SER A 62 -10.94 13.04 14.80
CA SER A 62 -10.97 14.50 14.83
C SER A 62 -11.48 14.98 16.18
N ASP A 63 -11.01 16.13 16.65
CA ASP A 63 -11.52 16.75 17.87
C ASP A 63 -12.99 17.23 17.70
N THR A 64 -13.44 17.44 16.45
CA THR A 64 -14.84 17.72 16.10
C THR A 64 -15.42 16.66 15.16
N LEU A 65 -16.51 16.01 15.60
CA LEU A 65 -17.28 15.09 14.77
C LEU A 65 -18.10 15.88 13.72
N SER A 66 -18.13 15.40 12.48
CA SER A 66 -19.03 15.87 11.42
C SER A 66 -19.21 14.81 10.32
N SER A 67 -20.37 14.86 9.65
CA SER A 67 -20.67 14.11 8.43
C SER A 67 -20.36 14.88 7.13
N ASP A 68 -19.87 16.11 7.22
CA ASP A 68 -19.44 16.88 6.06
C ASP A 68 -17.90 16.94 5.96
N ALA A 69 -17.39 16.81 4.74
CA ALA A 69 -15.95 16.83 4.49
C ALA A 69 -15.35 18.24 4.62
N ALA A 70 -16.10 19.29 4.25
CA ALA A 70 -15.64 20.67 4.41
C ALA A 70 -15.54 21.05 5.88
N ASP A 71 -16.43 20.58 6.75
CA ASP A 71 -16.29 20.75 8.19
C ASP A 71 -14.98 20.12 8.69
N GLN A 72 -14.65 18.90 8.23
CA GLN A 72 -13.40 18.23 8.59
C GLN A 72 -12.15 18.96 8.06
N PHE A 73 -12.18 19.54 6.85
CA PHE A 73 -11.06 20.38 6.35
C PHE A 73 -10.95 21.75 7.05
N ASN A 74 -11.99 22.20 7.76
CA ASN A 74 -11.98 23.45 8.53
C ASN A 74 -11.87 23.22 10.04
N ALA A 75 -11.75 21.97 10.49
CA ALA A 75 -11.68 21.62 11.90
C ALA A 75 -10.37 22.16 12.51
N ALA A 76 -10.48 22.81 13.66
CA ALA A 76 -9.33 23.21 14.45
C ALA A 76 -9.01 22.11 15.49
N GLY A 77 -7.73 21.78 15.64
CA GLY A 77 -7.28 20.77 16.61
C GLY A 77 -6.34 19.76 15.99
N ALA A 78 -6.26 18.58 16.61
CA ALA A 78 -5.56 17.44 16.04
C ALA A 78 -6.51 16.57 15.22
N GLN A 79 -6.02 16.09 14.08
CA GLN A 79 -6.73 15.13 13.24
C GLN A 79 -5.80 13.97 12.88
N ARG A 80 -6.38 12.79 12.69
CA ARG A 80 -5.60 11.55 12.59
C ARG A 80 -6.29 10.55 11.68
N LEU A 81 -5.60 10.17 10.61
CA LEU A 81 -5.96 9.05 9.74
C LEU A 81 -5.24 7.81 10.24
N GLU A 82 -5.98 6.74 10.52
CA GLU A 82 -5.39 5.45 10.90
C GLU A 82 -5.83 4.37 9.91
N LEU A 83 -4.86 3.60 9.42
CA LEU A 83 -5.06 2.52 8.44
C LEU A 83 -4.59 1.22 9.07
N LYS A 84 -5.49 0.26 9.25
CA LYS A 84 -5.20 -1.08 9.78
C LYS A 84 -5.27 -2.12 8.68
N VAL A 85 -4.14 -2.74 8.35
CA VAL A 85 -4.01 -3.69 7.23
C VAL A 85 -4.71 -5.02 7.57
N ILE A 86 -5.61 -5.45 6.68
CA ILE A 86 -6.30 -6.75 6.74
C ILE A 86 -5.65 -7.75 5.77
N ALA A 87 -5.22 -7.30 4.59
CA ALA A 87 -4.63 -8.17 3.58
C ALA A 87 -3.36 -8.85 4.09
N LYS A 88 -3.12 -10.11 3.66
CA LYS A 88 -1.88 -10.87 3.95
C LYS A 88 -0.62 -10.04 3.65
N ARG A 89 -0.59 -9.38 2.50
CA ARG A 89 0.46 -8.45 2.02
C ARG A 89 -0.19 -7.20 1.43
N LEU A 90 0.33 -6.04 1.78
CA LEU A 90 0.09 -4.75 1.12
C LEU A 90 1.46 -4.13 0.79
N SER A 91 1.85 -4.19 -0.49
CA SER A 91 3.16 -3.73 -0.93
C SER A 91 3.36 -2.22 -0.76
N ALA A 92 4.62 -1.81 -0.53
CA ALA A 92 4.99 -0.41 -0.46
C ALA A 92 4.63 0.30 -1.77
N ARG A 93 4.87 -0.37 -2.91
CA ARG A 93 4.46 0.13 -4.23
C ARG A 93 2.95 0.33 -4.35
N ARG A 94 2.11 -0.60 -3.88
CA ARG A 94 0.64 -0.46 -3.94
C ARG A 94 0.15 0.69 -3.07
N LEU A 95 0.65 0.77 -1.82
CA LEU A 95 0.33 1.80 -0.85
C LEU A 95 0.73 3.20 -1.36
N ASN A 96 1.98 3.37 -1.81
CA ASN A 96 2.44 4.63 -2.40
C ASN A 96 1.65 5.02 -3.64
N SER A 97 1.22 4.05 -4.47
CA SER A 97 0.34 4.34 -5.62
C SER A 97 -1.03 4.89 -5.18
N LEU A 98 -1.64 4.36 -4.10
CA LEU A 98 -2.89 4.91 -3.55
C LEU A 98 -2.74 6.39 -3.14
N TRP A 99 -1.65 6.73 -2.44
CA TRP A 99 -1.39 8.09 -2.00
C TRP A 99 -1.04 9.04 -3.17
N ILE A 100 -0.15 8.62 -4.09
CA ILE A 100 0.26 9.43 -5.24
C ILE A 100 -0.92 9.73 -6.17
N GLU A 101 -1.70 8.71 -6.54
CA GLU A 101 -2.90 8.87 -7.38
C GLU A 101 -3.98 9.67 -6.64
N GLY A 102 -4.29 9.29 -5.40
CA GLY A 102 -5.28 9.97 -4.56
C GLY A 102 -5.00 11.47 -4.44
N MET A 103 -3.73 11.85 -4.20
CA MET A 103 -3.35 13.25 -4.10
C MET A 103 -3.33 13.95 -5.47
N ALA A 104 -2.91 13.28 -6.55
CA ALA A 104 -2.97 13.83 -7.91
C ALA A 104 -4.39 14.12 -8.41
N ILE A 105 -5.40 13.39 -7.89
CA ILE A 105 -6.81 13.60 -8.21
C ILE A 105 -7.42 14.71 -7.36
N ASN A 106 -7.19 14.69 -6.04
CA ASN A 106 -7.95 15.50 -5.08
C ASN A 106 -7.31 16.85 -4.72
N ASN A 107 -6.10 17.14 -5.19
CA ASN A 107 -5.39 18.40 -4.91
C ASN A 107 -5.12 19.22 -6.18
N PRO A 108 -5.14 20.56 -6.09
CA PRO A 108 -4.85 21.42 -7.24
C PRO A 108 -3.34 21.42 -7.58
N ALA A 109 -3.02 21.63 -8.86
CA ALA A 109 -1.65 21.47 -9.37
C ALA A 109 -0.62 22.37 -8.69
N ASN A 110 -0.99 23.60 -8.31
CA ASN A 110 -0.10 24.52 -7.58
C ASN A 110 0.28 23.99 -6.19
N LEU A 111 -0.66 23.32 -5.49
CA LEU A 111 -0.39 22.70 -4.19
C LEU A 111 0.50 21.46 -4.34
N LEU A 112 0.26 20.64 -5.38
CA LEU A 112 1.14 19.51 -5.71
C LEU A 112 2.58 19.98 -5.99
N THR A 113 2.77 21.04 -6.78
CA THR A 113 4.09 21.64 -7.03
C THR A 113 4.73 22.17 -5.74
N ALA A 114 3.98 22.91 -4.91
CA ALA A 114 4.49 23.49 -3.67
C ALA A 114 4.86 22.46 -2.58
N GLN A 115 4.36 21.22 -2.70
CA GLN A 115 4.53 20.16 -1.70
C GLN A 115 5.24 18.91 -2.30
N ALA A 116 5.88 19.04 -3.47
CA ALA A 116 6.53 17.92 -4.16
C ALA A 116 7.67 17.28 -3.34
N GLU A 117 8.47 18.08 -2.64
CA GLU A 117 9.52 17.56 -1.74
C GLU A 117 8.93 16.80 -0.54
N ASN A 118 7.88 17.34 0.06
CA ASN A 118 7.14 16.70 1.17
C ASN A 118 6.50 15.37 0.72
N MET A 119 6.03 15.29 -0.53
CA MET A 119 5.51 14.05 -1.12
C MET A 119 6.59 12.97 -1.30
N VAL A 120 7.80 13.36 -1.74
CA VAL A 120 8.95 12.45 -1.79
C VAL A 120 9.31 11.98 -0.38
N ALA A 121 9.41 12.90 0.58
CA ALA A 121 9.68 12.56 1.97
C ALA A 121 8.64 11.59 2.55
N PHE A 122 7.34 11.80 2.28
CA PHE A 122 6.25 10.94 2.71
C PHE A 122 6.31 9.53 2.10
N THR A 123 6.42 9.43 0.77
CA THR A 123 6.45 8.14 0.08
C THR A 123 7.71 7.33 0.41
N ALA A 124 8.84 8.01 0.67
CA ALA A 124 10.08 7.39 1.14
C ALA A 124 10.00 6.82 2.58
N MET A 125 8.93 7.08 3.35
CA MET A 125 8.70 6.43 4.65
C MET A 125 8.25 4.97 4.48
N PHE A 126 7.53 4.66 3.41
CA PHE A 126 6.99 3.33 3.13
C PHE A 126 7.88 2.60 2.11
N LYS A 127 8.91 1.91 2.61
CA LYS A 127 9.92 1.22 1.77
C LYS A 127 9.73 -0.28 1.61
N ARG A 128 8.88 -0.90 2.43
CA ARG A 128 8.69 -2.36 2.53
C ARG A 128 7.22 -2.68 2.76
N SER A 129 6.83 -3.93 2.53
CA SER A 129 5.43 -4.33 2.63
C SER A 129 4.92 -4.33 4.06
N LEU A 130 3.65 -3.99 4.15
CA LEU A 130 2.84 -4.20 5.34
C LEU A 130 2.13 -5.55 5.24
N ARG A 131 1.90 -6.17 6.39
CA ARG A 131 1.21 -7.45 6.55
C ARG A 131 -0.04 -7.26 7.41
N ALA A 132 -0.93 -8.25 7.42
CA ALA A 132 -2.12 -8.22 8.26
C ALA A 132 -1.75 -7.92 9.72
N GLY A 133 -2.44 -6.95 10.34
CA GLY A 133 -2.13 -6.48 11.70
C GLY A 133 -1.24 -5.24 11.79
N ASP A 134 -0.60 -4.82 10.70
CA ASP A 134 0.12 -3.53 10.66
C ASP A 134 -0.84 -2.34 10.69
N VAL A 135 -0.43 -1.28 11.39
CA VAL A 135 -1.20 -0.05 11.59
C VAL A 135 -0.35 1.15 11.17
N ILE A 136 -0.81 1.90 10.17
CA ILE A 136 -0.26 3.21 9.80
C ILE A 136 -1.07 4.29 10.54
N ASN A 137 -0.38 5.28 11.11
CA ASN A 137 -1.02 6.45 11.68
C ASN A 137 -0.42 7.73 11.08
N VAL A 138 -1.25 8.55 10.45
CA VAL A 138 -0.88 9.87 9.93
C VAL A 138 -1.66 10.92 10.73
N ARG A 139 -0.95 11.74 11.51
CA ARG A 139 -1.55 12.76 12.39
C ARG A 139 -1.15 14.16 11.96
N GLY A 140 -2.13 15.02 11.73
CA GLY A 140 -1.97 16.46 11.57
C GLY A 140 -2.18 17.16 12.91
N GLU A 141 -1.25 18.03 13.29
CA GLU A 141 -1.35 18.87 14.48
C GLU A 141 -0.60 20.19 14.24
N GLY A 142 -1.33 21.31 14.23
CA GLY A 142 -0.76 22.62 13.89
C GLY A 142 -0.14 22.63 12.49
N GLN A 143 1.16 22.90 12.40
CA GLN A 143 1.91 22.93 11.13
C GLN A 143 2.70 21.64 10.85
N GLN A 144 2.38 20.53 11.52
CA GLN A 144 3.12 19.27 11.39
C GLN A 144 2.23 18.10 11.00
N THR A 145 2.67 17.33 10.02
CA THR A 145 2.15 15.99 9.71
C THR A 145 3.16 14.96 10.21
N THR A 146 2.78 14.12 11.18
CA THR A 146 3.65 13.06 11.70
C THR A 146 3.12 11.69 11.29
N VAL A 147 4.01 10.83 10.80
CA VAL A 147 3.69 9.47 10.33
C VAL A 147 4.32 8.43 11.26
N HIS A 148 3.52 7.46 11.67
CA HIS A 148 3.95 6.28 12.42
C HIS A 148 3.51 5.00 11.70
N VAL A 149 4.26 3.92 11.89
CA VAL A 149 3.80 2.55 11.62
C VAL A 149 4.05 1.72 12.87
N ASN A 150 3.00 1.06 13.38
CA ASN A 150 3.06 0.24 14.60
C ASN A 150 3.69 0.98 15.80
N ASP A 151 3.24 2.21 16.06
CA ASP A 151 3.76 3.16 17.06
C ASP A 151 5.20 3.65 16.83
N VAL A 152 5.91 3.14 15.81
CA VAL A 152 7.24 3.63 15.43
C VAL A 152 7.08 4.87 14.55
N LYS A 153 7.52 6.03 15.04
CA LYS A 153 7.56 7.28 14.25
C LYS A 153 8.53 7.15 13.09
N LEU A 154 8.02 7.22 11.86
CA LEU A 154 8.82 7.15 10.64
C LEU A 154 9.35 8.53 10.20
N GLY A 155 8.59 9.60 10.48
CA GLY A 155 9.01 10.95 10.15
C GLY A 155 7.98 12.02 10.54
N THR A 156 8.39 13.27 10.35
CA THR A 156 7.52 14.46 10.43
C THR A 156 7.77 15.31 9.18
N ILE A 157 6.69 15.87 8.65
CA ILE A 157 6.67 16.84 7.56
C ILE A 157 6.16 18.16 8.14
N GLU A 158 6.96 19.21 8.01
CA GLU A 158 6.64 20.55 8.51
C GLU A 158 5.88 21.32 7.42
N SER A 159 4.56 21.19 7.42
CA SER A 159 3.64 21.86 6.51
C SER A 159 2.22 21.81 7.08
N GLU A 160 1.60 22.98 7.20
CA GLU A 160 0.18 23.14 7.57
C GLU A 160 -0.78 22.60 6.50
N GLN A 161 -0.31 22.46 5.25
CA GLN A 161 -1.14 22.07 4.10
C GLN A 161 -1.06 20.57 3.80
N PHE A 162 -0.01 19.89 4.26
CA PHE A 162 0.30 18.53 3.80
C PHE A 162 -0.65 17.47 4.38
N PHE A 163 -1.03 17.56 5.66
CA PHE A 163 -2.01 16.64 6.25
C PHE A 163 -3.33 16.69 5.47
N ASP A 164 -3.77 17.90 5.13
CA ASP A 164 -4.96 18.17 4.35
C ASP A 164 -4.92 17.50 2.97
N MET A 165 -3.76 17.52 2.30
CA MET A 165 -3.56 16.80 1.03
C MET A 165 -3.75 15.30 1.16
N VAL A 166 -3.24 14.71 2.24
CA VAL A 166 -3.39 13.27 2.54
C VAL A 166 -4.85 12.95 2.87
N MET A 167 -5.50 13.74 3.73
CA MET A 167 -6.91 13.58 4.11
C MET A 167 -7.87 13.71 2.92
N ARG A 168 -7.56 14.61 1.96
CA ARG A 168 -8.28 14.75 0.69
C ARG A 168 -8.31 13.47 -0.15
N THR A 169 -7.39 12.52 0.04
CA THR A 169 -7.45 11.22 -0.66
C THR A 169 -8.55 10.30 -0.14
N TRP A 170 -9.01 10.50 1.11
CA TRP A 170 -10.01 9.65 1.77
C TRP A 170 -11.39 10.27 1.78
N ILE A 171 -11.50 11.56 2.11
CA ILE A 171 -12.80 12.27 2.24
C ILE A 171 -13.04 13.37 1.18
N GLY A 172 -12.12 13.52 0.23
CA GLY A 172 -12.22 14.49 -0.87
C GLY A 172 -13.30 14.16 -1.90
N SER A 173 -13.23 14.83 -3.05
CA SER A 173 -14.23 14.69 -4.12
C SER A 173 -14.16 13.36 -4.86
N VAL A 174 -13.00 12.71 -4.84
CA VAL A 174 -12.73 11.43 -5.51
C VAL A 174 -11.96 10.50 -4.55
N PRO A 175 -12.66 9.88 -3.58
CA PRO A 175 -12.10 8.99 -2.57
C PRO A 175 -11.71 7.61 -3.14
N LEU A 176 -11.32 6.67 -2.27
CA LEU A 176 -11.04 5.27 -2.62
C LEU A 176 -12.27 4.47 -3.08
N SER A 177 -13.44 4.77 -2.51
CA SER A 177 -14.76 4.44 -3.05
C SER A 177 -15.77 5.43 -2.44
N SER A 178 -16.97 5.53 -2.99
CA SER A 178 -18.00 6.40 -2.39
C SER A 178 -18.38 5.93 -0.99
N ASP A 179 -18.65 4.63 -0.84
CA ASP A 179 -18.96 3.99 0.44
C ASP A 179 -17.83 4.25 1.45
N PHE A 180 -16.56 4.10 1.06
CA PHE A 180 -15.41 4.34 1.94
C PHE A 180 -15.36 5.78 2.49
N ARG A 181 -15.71 6.78 1.68
CA ARG A 181 -15.80 8.17 2.15
C ARG A 181 -16.98 8.37 3.09
N ASP A 182 -18.14 7.84 2.71
CA ASP A 182 -19.38 8.11 3.42
C ASP A 182 -19.38 7.41 4.80
N ASP A 183 -18.78 6.22 4.89
CA ASP A 183 -18.52 5.49 6.14
C ASP A 183 -17.47 6.18 7.07
N LEU A 184 -16.52 6.95 6.51
CA LEU A 184 -15.61 7.81 7.29
C LEU A 184 -16.28 9.10 7.81
N LEU A 185 -17.41 9.49 7.22
CA LEU A 185 -18.16 10.71 7.51
C LEU A 185 -19.48 10.40 8.23
N THR A 186 -19.42 9.49 9.20
CA THR A 186 -20.58 9.04 9.98
C THR A 186 -20.87 9.88 11.23
N ASN A 187 -20.10 10.95 11.52
CA ASN A 187 -20.27 11.79 12.71
C ASN A 187 -20.24 10.97 14.04
N GLY A 188 -19.37 9.95 14.10
CA GLY A 188 -19.25 9.01 15.21
C GLY A 188 -20.29 7.87 15.24
N ASN A 189 -21.26 7.83 14.32
CA ASN A 189 -22.23 6.74 14.21
C ASN A 189 -21.65 5.52 13.46
N VAL A 190 -20.70 4.85 14.11
CA VAL A 190 -19.96 3.70 13.56
C VAL A 190 -20.66 2.38 13.88
N ASP A 191 -20.58 1.42 12.96
CA ASP A 191 -21.08 0.06 13.22
C ASP A 191 -20.28 -0.67 14.31
N ASN A 192 -20.98 -1.31 15.24
CA ASN A 192 -20.38 -1.94 16.42
C ASN A 192 -19.54 -3.19 16.09
N GLU A 193 -19.91 -3.97 15.07
CA GLU A 193 -19.15 -5.15 14.66
C GLU A 193 -17.84 -4.72 13.98
N LEU A 194 -17.92 -3.71 13.10
CA LEU A 194 -16.76 -3.10 12.47
C LEU A 194 -15.83 -2.44 13.50
N LEU A 195 -16.37 -1.75 14.51
CA LEU A 195 -15.59 -1.15 15.59
C LEU A 195 -14.85 -2.20 16.41
N ALA A 196 -15.54 -3.26 16.87
CA ALA A 196 -14.91 -4.34 17.62
C ALA A 196 -13.80 -5.04 16.80
N ARG A 197 -14.06 -5.31 15.51
CA ARG A 197 -13.06 -5.83 14.58
C ARG A 197 -11.86 -4.89 14.45
N TYR A 198 -12.09 -3.60 14.26
CA TYR A 198 -11.04 -2.59 14.15
C TYR A 198 -10.18 -2.48 15.42
N GLU A 199 -10.80 -2.47 16.60
CA GLU A 199 -10.10 -2.37 17.89
C GLU A 199 -9.23 -3.61 18.18
N SER A 200 -9.71 -4.80 17.79
CA SER A 200 -8.96 -6.06 17.94
C SER A 200 -7.68 -6.14 17.10
N ILE A 201 -7.58 -5.37 16.00
CA ILE A 201 -6.37 -5.33 15.17
C ILE A 201 -5.31 -4.49 15.89
N GLN A 202 -4.29 -5.17 16.44
CA GLN A 202 -3.18 -4.57 17.16
C GLN A 202 -1.84 -5.20 16.72
N PRO A 203 -0.80 -4.40 16.44
CA PRO A 203 0.47 -4.93 15.96
C PRO A 203 1.27 -5.59 17.08
N SER A 204 1.80 -6.79 16.80
CA SER A 204 2.58 -7.57 17.77
C SER A 204 3.89 -6.89 18.15
N GLN A 205 4.40 -7.14 19.35
CA GLN A 205 5.66 -6.54 19.83
C GLN A 205 6.85 -6.90 18.93
N ALA A 206 6.89 -8.13 18.39
CA ALA A 206 7.89 -8.55 17.42
C ALA A 206 7.81 -7.71 16.12
N ARG A 207 6.59 -7.43 15.64
CA ARG A 207 6.38 -6.59 14.46
C ARG A 207 6.74 -5.13 14.71
N LYS A 208 6.43 -4.55 15.88
CA LYS A 208 6.91 -3.22 16.30
C LYS A 208 8.44 -3.12 16.23
N GLN A 209 9.14 -4.12 16.76
CA GLN A 209 10.60 -4.20 16.69
C GLN A 209 11.12 -4.36 15.25
N ALA A 210 10.41 -5.07 14.38
CA ALA A 210 10.77 -5.21 12.97
C ALA A 210 10.66 -3.87 12.21
N ILE A 211 9.60 -3.08 12.46
CA ILE A 211 9.45 -1.73 11.88
C ILE A 211 10.53 -0.78 12.42
N ALA A 212 10.87 -0.86 13.72
CA ALA A 212 11.94 -0.04 14.30
C ALA A 212 13.32 -0.26 13.63
N LYS A 213 13.55 -1.43 13.00
CA LYS A 213 14.75 -1.71 12.21
C LYS A 213 14.76 -1.01 10.85
N TRP A 214 13.61 -0.57 10.31
CA TRP A 214 13.53 0.15 9.02
C TRP A 214 14.23 1.53 9.08
N LEU A 215 14.34 2.10 10.28
CA LEU A 215 15.01 3.38 10.54
C LEU A 215 16.53 3.23 10.70
N GLN A 216 17.03 2.01 10.79
CA GLN A 216 18.47 1.77 10.88
C GLN A 216 19.11 1.90 9.50
N PRO A 217 20.27 2.57 9.35
CA PRO A 217 21.01 2.55 8.10
C PRO A 217 21.28 1.11 7.68
N ALA A 218 21.10 0.81 6.40
CA ALA A 218 21.39 -0.52 5.88
C ALA A 218 22.81 -0.93 6.29
N PRO A 219 23.00 -2.14 6.85
CA PRO A 219 24.33 -2.58 7.29
C PRO A 219 25.29 -2.51 6.10
N PRO A 220 26.54 -2.05 6.30
CA PRO A 220 27.48 -1.90 5.21
C PRO A 220 27.63 -3.26 4.51
N LYS A 221 27.30 -3.30 3.20
CA LYS A 221 27.45 -4.50 2.37
C LYS A 221 28.85 -5.06 2.63
N PRO A 222 28.99 -6.35 3.02
CA PRO A 222 30.29 -6.92 3.28
C PRO A 222 31.19 -6.68 2.09
N GLN A 223 32.20 -5.83 2.27
CA GLN A 223 33.26 -5.70 1.27
C GLN A 223 33.87 -7.09 1.16
N GLN A 224 33.67 -7.74 0.01
CA GLN A 224 34.42 -8.93 -0.36
C GLN A 224 35.88 -8.50 -0.44
N VAL A 225 36.59 -8.65 0.68
CA VAL A 225 38.03 -8.56 0.74
C VAL A 225 38.51 -9.59 -0.27
N ALA A 226 39.15 -9.12 -1.35
CA ALA A 226 39.50 -9.95 -2.48
C ALA A 226 40.54 -10.99 -2.03
N ALA A 227 40.05 -12.15 -1.57
CA ALA A 227 40.87 -13.29 -1.22
C ALA A 227 41.47 -13.86 -2.51
N SER A 228 42.69 -13.41 -2.81
CA SER A 228 43.51 -13.91 -3.89
C SER A 228 43.71 -15.42 -3.73
N LYS A 229 43.02 -16.21 -4.55
CA LYS A 229 43.21 -17.67 -4.60
C LYS A 229 44.67 -17.96 -4.99
N PRO A 230 45.44 -18.74 -4.20
CA PRO A 230 46.72 -19.25 -4.66
C PRO A 230 46.52 -20.17 -5.85
N VAL A 231 47.27 -19.94 -6.93
CA VAL A 231 47.28 -20.84 -8.10
C VAL A 231 48.04 -22.11 -7.72
N VAL A 232 47.33 -23.23 -7.64
CA VAL A 232 47.96 -24.56 -7.63
C VAL A 232 48.11 -25.01 -9.08
N ALA A 233 49.35 -25.16 -9.52
CA ALA A 233 49.68 -25.55 -10.89
C ALA A 233 49.28 -27.01 -11.18
N THR A 234 48.67 -27.25 -12.34
CA THR A 234 48.49 -28.60 -12.90
C THR A 234 49.53 -28.80 -14.00
N PRO A 235 50.34 -29.88 -13.99
CA PRO A 235 51.32 -30.13 -15.03
C PRO A 235 50.67 -30.65 -16.32
N ALA A 236 51.22 -30.25 -17.47
CA ALA A 236 50.70 -30.60 -18.79
C ALA A 236 51.18 -31.98 -19.30
N VAL A 237 50.37 -32.62 -20.14
CA VAL A 237 50.79 -33.68 -21.07
C VAL A 237 50.28 -33.33 -22.49
N ALA A 238 51.01 -33.79 -23.50
CA ALA A 238 51.16 -33.09 -24.77
C ALA A 238 50.13 -33.38 -25.89
N ILE A 239 50.19 -32.51 -26.89
CA ILE A 239 49.34 -32.42 -28.09
C ILE A 239 49.75 -33.46 -29.16
N VAL A 240 48.78 -34.03 -29.88
CA VAL A 240 48.97 -34.48 -31.28
C VAL A 240 47.75 -34.08 -32.13
N ALA A 241 48.01 -33.54 -33.31
CA ALA A 241 47.07 -33.21 -34.40
C ALA A 241 47.85 -33.30 -35.74
N PRO A 242 47.28 -33.12 -36.95
CA PRO A 242 45.86 -32.89 -37.33
C PRO A 242 45.37 -33.73 -38.53
N ALA A 243 44.07 -33.62 -38.91
CA ALA A 243 43.61 -33.60 -40.31
C ALA A 243 42.16 -33.06 -40.44
N LYS A 244 41.89 -32.29 -41.51
CA LYS A 244 40.58 -31.80 -42.01
C LYS A 244 40.09 -32.73 -43.16
N PRO A 245 38.84 -32.68 -43.70
CA PRO A 245 38.11 -31.44 -44.04
C PRO A 245 36.55 -31.43 -44.14
N THR A 246 36.02 -30.24 -44.47
CA THR A 246 34.79 -29.95 -45.26
C THR A 246 33.40 -29.96 -44.60
N ILE A 247 32.58 -28.98 -45.03
CA ILE A 247 31.21 -28.64 -44.61
C ILE A 247 30.30 -28.60 -45.86
N ALA A 248 29.04 -29.06 -45.77
CA ALA A 248 27.92 -28.64 -46.63
C ALA A 248 26.55 -28.91 -45.92
N PRO A 249 25.44 -28.22 -46.26
CA PRO A 249 24.29 -28.07 -45.34
C PRO A 249 22.97 -28.69 -45.94
N PRO A 250 21.70 -28.28 -45.66
CA PRO A 250 20.62 -29.22 -45.34
C PRO A 250 19.41 -29.19 -46.32
N PRO A 251 18.32 -29.93 -46.04
CA PRO A 251 16.97 -29.50 -46.44
C PRO A 251 15.89 -29.62 -45.36
N VAL A 252 14.68 -29.14 -45.68
CA VAL A 252 13.56 -28.80 -44.78
C VAL A 252 12.24 -29.44 -45.28
N VAL A 253 11.17 -29.34 -44.47
CA VAL A 253 9.72 -29.39 -44.83
C VAL A 253 9.04 -30.77 -44.79
N GLN A 254 7.94 -30.89 -44.00
CA GLN A 254 6.56 -31.06 -44.52
C GLN A 254 5.47 -30.94 -43.44
N GLN A 255 4.41 -30.19 -43.77
CA GLN A 255 3.11 -30.13 -43.08
C GLN A 255 2.11 -31.11 -43.73
N PRO A 256 1.05 -31.54 -43.02
CA PRO A 256 -0.18 -32.06 -43.64
C PRO A 256 -1.23 -30.96 -43.89
N THR A 257 -2.06 -31.16 -44.91
CA THR A 257 -3.01 -30.17 -45.46
C THR A 257 -4.48 -30.53 -45.18
N LEU A 258 -5.37 -29.53 -45.15
CA LEU A 258 -6.83 -29.66 -45.05
C LEU A 258 -7.49 -30.05 -46.38
N VAL A 259 -8.56 -30.86 -46.35
CA VAL A 259 -9.61 -30.91 -47.38
C VAL A 259 -10.98 -31.10 -46.70
N ALA A 260 -12.03 -30.46 -47.22
CA ALA A 260 -13.37 -30.43 -46.65
C ALA A 260 -14.39 -31.25 -47.47
N ALA A 261 -15.49 -31.70 -46.82
CA ALA A 261 -16.73 -32.10 -47.48
C ALA A 261 -17.96 -32.02 -46.55
N ALA A 262 -19.08 -31.58 -47.11
CA ALA A 262 -20.46 -31.65 -46.63
C ALA A 262 -21.33 -31.85 -47.91
N PRO A 263 -22.60 -32.34 -47.88
CA PRO A 263 -23.58 -32.15 -46.80
C PRO A 263 -24.57 -33.34 -46.53
N ASN A 264 -25.54 -33.06 -45.65
CA ASN A 264 -26.98 -33.41 -45.74
C ASN A 264 -27.61 -34.31 -44.64
N ILE A 265 -28.41 -33.65 -43.80
CA ILE A 265 -29.71 -34.03 -43.20
C ILE A 265 -29.95 -35.51 -42.83
N GLU A 266 -30.09 -35.79 -41.52
CA GLU A 266 -31.36 -36.24 -40.93
C GLU A 266 -31.39 -36.09 -39.40
N ALA A 267 -32.58 -35.84 -38.86
CA ALA A 267 -32.92 -35.99 -37.44
C ALA A 267 -34.20 -36.84 -37.38
N PRO A 268 -34.32 -37.77 -36.41
CA PRO A 268 -35.24 -37.44 -35.31
C PRO A 268 -34.90 -38.02 -33.92
N ALA A 269 -35.39 -37.30 -32.92
CA ALA A 269 -36.03 -37.76 -31.67
C ALA A 269 -35.54 -39.00 -30.87
N SER A 270 -35.27 -38.73 -29.58
CA SER A 270 -35.82 -39.45 -28.40
C SER A 270 -35.48 -40.93 -28.15
N ALA A 271 -34.74 -41.21 -27.07
CA ALA A 271 -35.26 -41.93 -25.89
C ALA A 271 -34.25 -41.94 -24.73
N ALA A 272 -34.74 -42.10 -23.50
CA ALA A 272 -33.92 -42.20 -22.29
C ALA A 272 -33.37 -43.61 -22.07
N GLN A 273 -32.23 -43.71 -21.36
CA GLN A 273 -31.98 -44.79 -20.40
C GLN A 273 -30.80 -44.47 -19.47
N ALA A 274 -31.01 -44.73 -18.18
CA ALA A 274 -29.95 -44.82 -17.17
C ALA A 274 -29.97 -46.23 -16.57
N PRO A 275 -28.80 -46.83 -16.32
CA PRO A 275 -28.59 -47.64 -15.12
C PRO A 275 -27.29 -47.19 -14.41
N GLN A 276 -27.35 -46.75 -13.14
CA GLN A 276 -27.22 -47.61 -11.96
C GLN A 276 -25.91 -48.43 -11.90
N ILE A 277 -25.05 -48.09 -10.94
CA ILE A 277 -23.99 -48.95 -10.39
C ILE A 277 -24.28 -49.13 -8.89
N PRO A 278 -24.12 -50.34 -8.30
CA PRO A 278 -24.76 -50.66 -7.02
C PRO A 278 -23.93 -50.30 -5.79
N THR A 279 -24.63 -50.04 -4.69
CA THR A 279 -24.09 -50.08 -3.33
C THR A 279 -23.83 -51.52 -2.89
N ALA A 280 -22.67 -51.80 -2.31
CA ALA A 280 -22.43 -52.99 -1.49
C ALA A 280 -21.53 -52.60 -0.30
N ALA A 281 -21.75 -53.21 0.87
CA ALA A 281 -21.24 -52.72 2.14
C ALA A 281 -20.42 -53.77 2.91
N ALA A 282 -19.52 -53.23 3.74
CA ALA A 282 -19.08 -53.73 5.06
C ALA A 282 -18.25 -55.04 5.22
N ALA A 283 -17.04 -54.81 5.78
CA ALA A 283 -16.42 -55.57 6.89
C ALA A 283 -15.81 -56.97 6.60
N PRO A 284 -14.87 -57.48 7.45
CA PRO A 284 -14.39 -56.94 8.74
C PRO A 284 -12.86 -56.69 8.84
N ALA A 285 -12.44 -56.17 10.00
CA ALA A 285 -11.05 -55.82 10.33
C ALA A 285 -10.38 -56.83 11.28
N GLU A 286 -9.04 -56.88 11.27
CA GLU A 286 -8.18 -57.32 12.39
C GLU A 286 -6.82 -56.57 12.34
N PRO A 287 -6.02 -56.55 13.43
CA PRO A 287 -5.32 -55.34 13.85
C PRO A 287 -3.79 -55.33 13.62
N ALA A 288 -3.21 -54.14 13.61
CA ALA A 288 -1.76 -53.91 13.70
C ALA A 288 -1.45 -52.82 14.75
N GLU A 289 -0.31 -52.98 15.41
CA GLU A 289 0.14 -52.21 16.59
C GLU A 289 0.55 -50.75 16.28
N PRO A 290 0.56 -49.85 17.29
CA PRO A 290 0.94 -48.45 17.08
C PRO A 290 2.46 -48.29 16.89
N ALA A 291 2.82 -47.57 15.82
CA ALA A 291 4.15 -46.98 15.60
C ALA A 291 4.03 -45.44 15.75
N PRO A 292 5.13 -44.72 16.04
CA PRO A 292 5.07 -43.44 16.76
C PRO A 292 4.55 -42.26 15.92
N GLU A 293 4.10 -41.24 16.64
CA GLU A 293 3.71 -39.93 16.11
C GLU A 293 4.94 -39.17 15.59
N ASP A 294 5.26 -39.34 14.31
CA ASP A 294 6.04 -38.34 13.58
C ASP A 294 5.11 -37.16 13.23
N THR A 295 5.02 -36.19 14.13
CA THR A 295 4.38 -34.90 13.87
C THR A 295 5.25 -34.08 12.91
N PHE A 296 5.20 -34.40 11.61
CA PHE A 296 5.63 -33.47 10.58
C PHE A 296 4.63 -32.31 10.54
N ASN A 297 5.05 -31.16 11.10
CA ASN A 297 4.29 -29.93 11.08
C ASN A 297 4.30 -29.32 9.67
N ALA A 298 3.53 -29.91 8.75
CA ALA A 298 3.35 -29.41 7.39
C ALA A 298 2.82 -27.96 7.37
N ASP A 299 2.04 -27.57 8.39
CA ASP A 299 1.58 -26.19 8.59
C ASP A 299 2.74 -25.24 8.99
N GLU A 300 3.80 -25.72 9.64
CA GLU A 300 4.94 -24.90 10.09
C GLU A 300 5.99 -24.74 8.98
N GLU A 301 6.25 -25.80 8.19
CA GLU A 301 7.05 -25.69 6.96
C GLU A 301 6.38 -24.75 5.94
N ALA A 302 5.06 -24.90 5.69
CA ALA A 302 4.34 -24.03 4.76
C ALA A 302 4.28 -22.55 5.21
N LEU A 303 4.29 -22.27 6.52
CA LEU A 303 4.35 -20.91 7.05
C LEU A 303 5.77 -20.31 6.91
N LEU A 304 6.82 -21.12 7.07
CA LEU A 304 8.20 -20.69 6.84
C LEU A 304 8.43 -20.36 5.36
N ASP A 305 7.94 -21.21 4.44
CA ASP A 305 7.99 -20.96 3.00
C ASP A 305 7.23 -19.68 2.60
N GLU A 306 6.04 -19.42 3.17
CA GLU A 306 5.29 -18.17 2.93
C GLU A 306 6.02 -16.94 3.52
N GLU A 307 6.69 -17.06 4.68
CA GLU A 307 7.47 -15.96 5.24
C GLU A 307 8.76 -15.66 4.46
N GLU A 308 9.46 -16.67 3.95
CA GLU A 308 10.69 -16.53 3.16
C GLU A 308 10.39 -15.92 1.78
N LEU A 309 9.37 -16.40 1.07
CA LEU A 309 8.89 -15.78 -0.17
C LEU A 309 8.49 -14.31 0.03
N LEU A 310 7.73 -13.99 1.09
CA LEU A 310 7.36 -12.61 1.40
C LEU A 310 8.58 -11.73 1.75
N ALA A 311 9.67 -12.32 2.25
CA ALA A 311 10.92 -11.62 2.52
C ALA A 311 11.73 -11.37 1.24
N GLU A 312 11.84 -12.35 0.33
CA GLU A 312 12.46 -12.19 -0.99
C GLU A 312 11.78 -11.08 -1.80
N GLU A 313 10.44 -11.07 -1.86
CA GLU A 313 9.67 -10.00 -2.51
C GLU A 313 9.91 -8.60 -1.87
N ASP A 314 10.12 -8.54 -0.54
CA ASP A 314 10.44 -7.29 0.15
C ASP A 314 11.88 -6.79 -0.15
N PHE A 315 12.83 -7.70 -0.43
CA PHE A 315 14.16 -7.33 -0.92
C PHE A 315 14.12 -6.81 -2.37
N GLU A 316 13.25 -7.35 -3.22
CA GLU A 316 13.04 -6.81 -4.57
C GLU A 316 12.40 -5.41 -4.53
N GLU A 317 11.43 -5.16 -3.66
CA GLU A 317 10.83 -3.82 -3.49
C GLU A 317 11.83 -2.76 -2.99
N GLU A 318 12.81 -3.13 -2.14
CA GLU A 318 13.87 -2.21 -1.69
C GLU A 318 14.82 -1.77 -2.82
N SER A 319 14.78 -2.42 -3.99
CA SER A 319 15.55 -2.04 -5.19
C SER A 319 14.85 -1.00 -6.10
N ALA A 320 13.62 -0.60 -5.78
CA ALA A 320 12.87 0.37 -6.58
C ALA A 320 13.60 1.74 -6.67
N PRO A 321 13.61 2.40 -7.85
CA PRO A 321 14.27 3.69 -8.01
C PRO A 321 13.64 4.77 -7.12
N LEU A 322 14.49 5.59 -6.50
CA LEU A 322 14.06 6.71 -5.66
C LEU A 322 13.34 7.75 -6.51
N LEU A 323 12.04 7.95 -6.25
CA LEU A 323 11.25 8.99 -6.90
C LEU A 323 11.81 10.38 -6.54
N THR A 324 12.33 11.09 -7.53
CA THR A 324 12.72 12.50 -7.38
C THR A 324 11.47 13.39 -7.31
N ALA A 325 11.59 14.60 -6.73
CA ALA A 325 10.46 15.52 -6.64
C ALA A 325 9.91 15.89 -8.04
N GLU A 326 10.80 16.01 -9.02
CA GLU A 326 10.45 16.27 -10.43
C GLU A 326 9.72 15.08 -11.08
N SER A 327 10.27 13.86 -11.03
CA SER A 327 9.62 12.67 -11.61
C SER A 327 8.28 12.35 -10.95
N LEU A 328 8.17 12.54 -9.64
CA LEU A 328 6.93 12.37 -8.88
C LEU A 328 5.90 13.44 -9.29
N LEU A 329 6.28 14.72 -9.34
CA LEU A 329 5.38 15.79 -9.77
C LEU A 329 4.92 15.58 -11.22
N SER A 330 5.83 15.24 -12.13
CA SER A 330 5.51 14.88 -13.53
C SER A 330 4.54 13.70 -13.59
N ARG A 331 4.72 12.66 -12.77
CA ARG A 331 3.78 11.54 -12.60
C ARG A 331 2.39 12.00 -12.15
N GLN A 332 2.30 12.90 -11.18
CA GLN A 332 1.01 13.41 -10.69
C GLN A 332 0.31 14.32 -11.72
N LEU A 333 1.04 15.23 -12.36
CA LEU A 333 0.51 16.10 -13.40
C LEU A 333 0.07 15.31 -14.63
N TYR A 334 0.83 14.26 -15.00
CA TYR A 334 0.47 13.33 -16.07
C TYR A 334 -0.78 12.52 -15.73
N HIS A 335 -0.88 11.96 -14.52
CA HIS A 335 -2.12 11.33 -14.03
C HIS A 335 -3.32 12.27 -14.16
N SER A 336 -3.19 13.50 -13.67
CA SER A 336 -4.20 14.56 -13.78
C SER A 336 -4.57 14.88 -15.25
N LYS A 337 -3.62 14.81 -16.19
CA LYS A 337 -3.81 14.98 -17.64
C LYS A 337 -4.59 13.80 -18.25
N LEU A 338 -4.31 12.56 -17.85
CA LEU A 338 -5.01 11.35 -18.31
C LEU A 338 -6.49 11.32 -17.89
N LEU A 339 -6.79 11.72 -16.65
CA LEU A 339 -8.18 11.86 -16.17
C LEU A 339 -8.94 12.91 -16.99
N LYS A 340 -8.37 14.12 -17.10
CA LYS A 340 -8.93 15.23 -17.89
C LYS A 340 -9.09 14.87 -19.38
N TRP A 341 -8.25 13.99 -19.91
CA TRP A 341 -8.39 13.46 -21.26
C TRP A 341 -9.60 12.53 -21.34
N THR A 342 -9.66 11.50 -20.49
CA THR A 342 -10.72 10.48 -20.53
C THR A 342 -12.10 11.04 -20.22
N TYR A 343 -12.19 11.99 -19.29
CA TYR A 343 -13.47 12.61 -18.89
C TYR A 343 -14.18 13.35 -20.04
N LYS A 344 -13.45 13.83 -21.07
CA LYS A 344 -14.04 14.38 -22.31
C LYS A 344 -14.88 13.36 -23.07
N TYR A 345 -14.61 12.08 -22.87
CA TYR A 345 -15.26 10.98 -23.57
C TYR A 345 -16.38 10.33 -22.74
N ILE A 346 -16.47 10.53 -21.42
CA ILE A 346 -17.52 9.90 -20.59
C ILE A 346 -18.91 10.41 -21.02
N ARG A 347 -19.90 9.51 -21.16
CA ARG A 347 -21.29 9.86 -21.52
C ARG A 347 -22.27 9.16 -20.59
N TYR A 348 -23.09 9.89 -19.83
CA TYR A 348 -24.10 9.24 -18.99
C TYR A 348 -25.09 8.42 -19.87
N PRO A 349 -25.21 7.09 -19.71
CA PRO A 349 -26.09 6.29 -20.56
C PRO A 349 -27.56 6.70 -20.40
N LYS A 350 -28.26 7.01 -21.49
CA LYS A 350 -29.66 7.51 -21.45
C LYS A 350 -30.60 6.62 -20.61
N ARG A 351 -30.42 5.29 -20.67
CA ARG A 351 -31.20 4.31 -19.88
C ARG A 351 -30.90 4.35 -18.38
N ALA A 352 -29.69 4.77 -18.00
CA ALA A 352 -29.30 4.94 -16.61
C ALA A 352 -29.88 6.25 -16.05
N VAL A 353 -29.78 7.36 -16.80
CA VAL A 353 -30.45 8.64 -16.48
C VAL A 353 -31.96 8.43 -16.30
N SER A 354 -32.64 7.78 -17.25
CA SER A 354 -34.10 7.57 -17.20
C SER A 354 -34.58 6.65 -16.07
N ARG A 355 -33.66 5.97 -15.37
CA ARG A 355 -33.96 5.07 -14.25
C ARG A 355 -33.38 5.57 -12.92
N GLY A 356 -32.77 6.75 -12.89
CA GLY A 356 -32.11 7.27 -11.70
C GLY A 356 -30.90 6.43 -11.23
N HIS A 357 -30.21 5.76 -12.16
CA HIS A 357 -29.07 4.89 -11.83
C HIS A 357 -27.80 5.72 -11.59
N GLU A 358 -27.52 6.05 -10.33
CA GLU A 358 -26.25 6.64 -9.88
C GLU A 358 -25.27 5.59 -9.35
N GLY A 359 -23.98 5.93 -9.31
CA GLY A 359 -22.95 5.09 -8.72
C GLY A 359 -21.54 5.43 -9.18
N SER A 360 -20.55 4.81 -8.52
CA SER A 360 -19.13 4.97 -8.82
C SER A 360 -18.56 3.71 -9.47
N VAL A 361 -17.58 3.89 -10.36
CA VAL A 361 -16.85 2.82 -11.05
C VAL A 361 -15.37 3.20 -11.08
N ARG A 362 -14.46 2.26 -10.81
CA ARG A 362 -13.01 2.46 -10.92
C ARG A 362 -12.41 1.48 -11.91
N VAL A 363 -11.76 2.01 -12.93
CA VAL A 363 -11.10 1.23 -13.98
C VAL A 363 -9.58 1.42 -13.83
N ALA A 364 -8.82 0.33 -13.74
CA ALA A 364 -7.37 0.36 -13.90
C ALA A 364 -7.02 0.27 -15.38
N VAL A 365 -6.12 1.13 -15.83
CA VAL A 365 -5.65 1.21 -17.22
C VAL A 365 -4.13 1.15 -17.23
N VAL A 366 -3.57 0.37 -18.15
CA VAL A 366 -2.13 0.31 -18.42
C VAL A 366 -1.89 0.76 -19.86
N ILE A 367 -1.05 1.77 -20.04
CA ILE A 367 -0.64 2.31 -21.34
C ILE A 367 0.87 2.17 -21.58
N ASP A 368 1.28 2.13 -22.85
CA ASP A 368 2.69 2.27 -23.26
C ASP A 368 3.14 3.75 -23.33
N ARG A 369 4.42 3.99 -23.68
CA ARG A 369 4.98 5.34 -23.82
C ARG A 369 4.29 6.17 -24.90
N GLU A 370 3.83 5.54 -25.97
CA GLU A 370 3.13 6.16 -27.08
C GLU A 370 1.66 6.52 -26.74
N GLY A 371 1.11 5.94 -25.68
CA GLY A 371 -0.26 6.16 -25.22
C GLY A 371 -1.30 5.15 -25.75
N ASN A 372 -0.86 4.02 -26.31
CA ASN A 372 -1.74 2.90 -26.61
C ASN A 372 -2.04 2.11 -25.33
N VAL A 373 -3.23 1.51 -25.27
CA VAL A 373 -3.68 0.75 -24.10
C VAL A 373 -3.25 -0.72 -24.21
N LYS A 374 -2.47 -1.19 -23.24
CA LYS A 374 -2.10 -2.61 -23.11
C LYS A 374 -3.12 -3.41 -22.32
N ASN A 375 -3.70 -2.83 -21.26
CA ASN A 375 -4.66 -3.52 -20.39
C ASN A 375 -5.72 -2.55 -19.83
N VAL A 376 -6.95 -3.05 -19.64
CA VAL A 376 -8.06 -2.37 -18.99
C VAL A 376 -8.78 -3.37 -18.10
N SER A 377 -8.87 -3.09 -16.80
CA SER A 377 -9.58 -3.93 -15.84
C SER A 377 -10.46 -3.11 -14.89
N GLU A 378 -11.56 -3.70 -14.44
CA GLU A 378 -12.47 -3.08 -13.48
C GLU A 378 -12.01 -3.44 -12.06
N VAL A 379 -11.69 -2.43 -11.24
CA VAL A 379 -11.23 -2.59 -9.85
C VAL A 379 -12.39 -2.48 -8.87
N GLU A 380 -13.31 -1.57 -9.17
CA GLU A 380 -14.51 -1.26 -8.38
C GLU A 380 -15.71 -1.15 -9.32
N SER A 381 -16.74 -1.96 -9.07
CA SER A 381 -17.95 -2.05 -9.87
C SER A 381 -19.11 -1.31 -9.22
N SER A 382 -19.87 -0.52 -9.99
CA SER A 382 -21.20 -0.12 -9.55
C SER A 382 -22.16 -1.32 -9.63
N LYS A 383 -23.24 -1.28 -8.85
CA LYS A 383 -24.39 -2.20 -8.96
C LYS A 383 -25.09 -2.18 -10.33
N TYR A 384 -24.78 -1.22 -11.20
CA TYR A 384 -25.44 -1.03 -12.49
C TYR A 384 -24.47 -1.32 -13.65
N SER A 385 -24.58 -2.51 -14.24
CA SER A 385 -23.81 -2.93 -15.44
C SER A 385 -23.77 -1.88 -16.58
N THR A 386 -24.80 -1.03 -16.71
CA THR A 386 -24.83 0.07 -17.68
C THR A 386 -23.77 1.15 -17.43
N LEU A 387 -23.44 1.45 -16.17
CA LEU A 387 -22.41 2.42 -15.81
C LEU A 387 -21.01 1.82 -16.00
N ASN A 388 -20.82 0.56 -15.59
CA ASN A 388 -19.55 -0.15 -15.72
C ASN A 388 -19.14 -0.31 -17.20
N LYS A 389 -20.10 -0.67 -18.06
CA LYS A 389 -19.90 -0.73 -19.52
C LYS A 389 -19.55 0.63 -20.14
N GLU A 390 -20.11 1.72 -19.60
CA GLU A 390 -19.78 3.07 -20.06
C GLU A 390 -18.38 3.48 -19.61
N ALA A 391 -17.96 3.14 -18.39
CA ALA A 391 -16.61 3.41 -17.89
C ALA A 391 -15.54 2.79 -18.81
N LEU A 392 -15.67 1.49 -19.12
CA LEU A 392 -14.81 0.79 -20.08
C LEU A 392 -14.97 1.37 -21.50
N GLY A 393 -16.19 1.74 -21.89
CA GLY A 393 -16.47 2.39 -23.17
C GLY A 393 -15.85 3.77 -23.34
N ALA A 394 -15.66 4.52 -22.25
CA ALA A 394 -15.02 5.83 -22.24
C ALA A 394 -13.50 5.70 -22.41
N VAL A 395 -12.87 4.74 -21.70
CA VAL A 395 -11.43 4.41 -21.88
C VAL A 395 -11.13 4.04 -23.33
N ASN A 396 -11.91 3.12 -23.92
CA ASN A 396 -11.72 2.70 -25.32
C ASN A 396 -11.88 3.85 -26.33
N ARG A 397 -12.70 4.86 -26.03
CA ARG A 397 -12.91 6.03 -26.89
C ARG A 397 -11.91 7.16 -26.64
N ALA A 398 -11.10 7.06 -25.60
CA ALA A 398 -10.01 7.98 -25.29
C ALA A 398 -8.67 7.58 -25.93
N ILE A 399 -8.62 6.45 -26.65
CA ILE A 399 -7.42 5.97 -27.36
C ILE A 399 -7.17 6.81 -28.64
N PRO A 400 -5.92 7.24 -28.92
CA PRO A 400 -4.72 7.10 -28.08
C PRO A 400 -4.71 8.12 -26.93
N PHE A 401 -4.15 7.70 -25.80
CA PHE A 401 -3.88 8.58 -24.67
C PHE A 401 -2.70 9.52 -24.98
N PRO A 402 -2.56 10.65 -24.26
CA PRO A 402 -1.34 11.45 -24.31
C PRO A 402 -0.11 10.61 -23.93
N ALA A 403 0.96 10.67 -24.73
CA ALA A 403 2.23 10.00 -24.47
C ALA A 403 2.82 10.29 -23.08
N ILE A 404 3.58 9.32 -22.54
CA ILE A 404 4.26 9.40 -21.24
C ILE A 404 5.42 10.43 -21.34
N PRO A 405 5.51 11.43 -20.44
CA PRO A 405 6.64 12.35 -20.37
C PRO A 405 7.97 11.64 -20.05
N ASP A 406 9.08 12.15 -20.58
CA ASP A 406 10.41 11.54 -20.43
C ASP A 406 10.91 11.51 -18.98
N GLU A 407 10.41 12.41 -18.12
CA GLU A 407 10.72 12.46 -16.68
C GLU A 407 10.10 11.29 -15.89
N ILE A 408 9.24 10.48 -16.51
CA ILE A 408 8.65 9.28 -15.91
C ILE A 408 9.38 8.04 -16.42
N GLU A 409 10.13 7.39 -15.53
CA GLU A 409 10.82 6.14 -15.82
C GLU A 409 9.84 4.97 -16.11
N GLY A 410 10.28 4.04 -16.96
CA GLY A 410 9.55 2.85 -17.36
C GLY A 410 8.91 2.93 -18.76
N GLU A 411 8.58 1.76 -19.31
CA GLU A 411 7.92 1.60 -20.61
C GLU A 411 6.39 1.65 -20.54
N GLU A 412 5.83 1.48 -19.33
CA GLU A 412 4.40 1.39 -19.09
C GLU A 412 3.95 2.30 -17.95
N PHE A 413 2.76 2.89 -18.11
CA PHE A 413 2.10 3.66 -17.05
C PHE A 413 0.78 3.01 -16.65
N ALA A 414 0.73 2.47 -15.44
CA ALA A 414 -0.51 2.06 -14.79
C ALA A 414 -1.12 3.24 -14.01
N PHE A 415 -2.43 3.43 -14.16
CA PHE A 415 -3.21 4.43 -13.42
C PHE A 415 -4.65 3.97 -13.19
N SER A 416 -5.29 4.46 -12.12
CA SER A 416 -6.73 4.28 -11.91
C SER A 416 -7.54 5.48 -12.41
N LEU A 417 -8.65 5.17 -13.07
CA LEU A 417 -9.68 6.09 -13.53
C LEU A 417 -10.94 5.90 -12.68
N PRO A 418 -11.14 6.68 -11.62
CA PRO A 418 -12.41 6.77 -10.91
C PRO A 418 -13.43 7.55 -11.75
N ILE A 419 -14.68 7.08 -11.80
CA ILE A 419 -15.79 7.73 -12.49
C ILE A 419 -17.00 7.72 -11.56
N VAL A 420 -17.52 8.91 -11.25
CA VAL A 420 -18.68 9.09 -10.38
C VAL A 420 -19.87 9.57 -11.23
N PHE A 421 -20.87 8.69 -11.42
CA PHE A 421 -22.10 9.03 -12.11
C PHE A 421 -23.13 9.56 -11.12
N LYS A 422 -23.29 10.88 -11.08
CA LYS A 422 -24.35 11.59 -10.35
C LYS A 422 -25.28 12.30 -11.33
N LEU A 423 -26.57 12.29 -11.03
CA LEU A 423 -27.59 13.01 -11.79
C LEU A 423 -27.41 14.53 -11.56
N PRO A 424 -27.71 15.38 -12.55
CA PRO A 424 -27.85 16.80 -12.31
C PRO A 424 -29.00 17.02 -11.31
N LYS A 425 -28.73 17.82 -10.26
CA LYS A 425 -29.73 18.28 -9.30
C LYS A 425 -30.58 19.41 -9.88
#